data_AF-A0A0B6ZC45-F1
#
_entry.id   AF-A0A0B6ZC45-F1
#
_cell.length_a   1.000
_cell.length_b   1.000
_cell.length_c   1.000
_cell.angle_alpha   90.00
_cell.angle_beta   90.00
_cell.angle_gamma   90.00
#
_symmetry.space_group_name_H-M   'P 1'
#
loop_
_entity.id
_entity.type
_entity.pdbx_description
1 polymer ?
#
loop_
_entity_poly.entity_id
_entity_poly.type
_entity_poly.pdbx_seq_one_letter_code
_entity_poly.pdbx_strand_id
1 'polypeptide(L)'
;TTVRQRFEDHILQHKSNGTTSNGLQRQHNPLVQLMDTKVYAQNVSSNNNNIVDQHVTTQTLLNGLKFWNYSERDQQKRNNTESNLLLHSINSSVDLYKGYTSERTYNTVTNLQLTTTKYELSKSTYETNLTENTDIQLDNSDYLLQTRNQGLRINSTLNGSQIKRLPKAIIIGVKKAGTRALLEFLRMHPNVEGTGPEPHFFDRNYRNGLEWYRDLMPKTYDHQVTVEKTPGYFVTRDAAKRIFEMDPTIKLILVVRDPVTRAISDYCQAVSKHTMKPFENMALIDERLGLVNTSWVAIKVGVYAKHMKNWLQVFPLNQIHLVDGQGLIDEPAREIAKVETFLGLPKYINDSHFYLRGFKGTFPCLMRNGRPHCLDEKTKGRDHPVVKESVIQRLRDFYRPFNAKFFQMVGVKFDWS
;
A
#
# COMPACT_ATOMS: atom_id res chain seq x y z
N THR A 1 -0.88 -47.32 -16.35
CA THR A 1 0.50 -47.83 -16.48
C THR A 1 1.26 -47.15 -17.62
N THR A 2 1.14 -45.83 -17.82
CA THR A 2 1.97 -45.15 -18.84
C THR A 2 2.13 -43.65 -18.54
N VAL A 3 2.80 -43.34 -17.42
CA VAL A 3 3.40 -42.01 -17.13
C VAL A 3 4.65 -42.19 -16.25
N ARG A 4 4.68 -43.24 -15.40
CA ARG A 4 5.79 -43.56 -14.49
C ARG A 4 7.10 -43.95 -15.21
N GLN A 5 7.00 -44.52 -16.41
CA GLN A 5 8.16 -45.09 -17.13
C GLN A 5 8.93 -44.07 -18.01
N ARG A 6 8.47 -42.82 -18.11
CA ARG A 6 9.22 -41.74 -18.83
C ARG A 6 10.01 -40.80 -17.90
N PHE A 7 9.84 -40.93 -16.58
CA PHE A 7 10.50 -40.05 -15.61
C PHE A 7 11.79 -40.67 -15.05
N GLU A 8 11.88 -42.00 -15.01
CA GLU A 8 13.06 -42.71 -14.50
C GLU A 8 14.24 -42.69 -15.52
N ASP A 9 13.96 -42.64 -16.82
CA ASP A 9 15.02 -42.57 -17.85
C ASP A 9 15.72 -41.20 -17.92
N HIS A 10 15.09 -40.12 -17.43
CA HIS A 10 15.69 -38.78 -17.50
C HIS A 10 16.67 -38.49 -16.35
N ILE A 11 16.55 -39.22 -15.24
CA ILE A 11 17.40 -39.02 -14.05
C ILE A 11 18.72 -39.80 -14.14
N LEU A 12 18.79 -40.85 -14.96
CA LEU A 12 19.99 -41.68 -15.12
C LEU A 12 21.03 -41.11 -16.11
N GLN A 13 20.70 -40.08 -16.91
CA GLN A 13 21.66 -39.48 -17.86
C GLN A 13 22.53 -38.33 -17.30
N HIS A 14 22.32 -37.90 -16.05
CA HIS A 14 23.12 -36.81 -15.44
C HIS A 14 24.09 -37.25 -14.34
N LYS A 15 24.41 -38.54 -14.23
CA LYS A 15 25.37 -39.09 -13.24
C LYS A 15 26.56 -39.86 -13.82
N SER A 16 26.90 -39.68 -15.09
CA SER A 16 28.18 -40.14 -15.64
C SER A 16 28.92 -38.98 -16.30
N ASN A 17 29.84 -38.35 -15.56
CA ASN A 17 31.14 -37.85 -16.03
C ASN A 17 31.73 -36.93 -14.94
N GLY A 18 32.84 -37.34 -14.32
CA GLY A 18 33.67 -36.44 -13.52
C GLY A 18 34.21 -37.00 -12.19
N THR A 19 34.92 -38.13 -12.22
CA THR A 19 36.13 -38.39 -11.40
C THR A 19 37.14 -37.24 -11.61
N THR A 20 38.03 -36.77 -10.70
CA THR A 20 38.76 -37.35 -9.56
C THR A 20 39.51 -36.23 -8.79
N SER A 21 39.72 -36.40 -7.47
CA SER A 21 40.80 -35.87 -6.57
C SER A 21 40.94 -34.34 -6.37
N ASN A 22 41.25 -33.74 -5.20
CA ASN A 22 41.69 -34.17 -3.88
C ASN A 22 41.41 -33.07 -2.82
N GLY A 23 41.09 -33.46 -1.58
CA GLY A 23 41.48 -32.82 -0.31
C GLY A 23 40.91 -31.45 0.11
N LEU A 24 39.97 -31.44 1.08
CA LEU A 24 40.04 -30.67 2.35
C LEU A 24 38.72 -30.81 3.16
N GLN A 25 38.86 -30.67 4.48
CA GLN A 25 37.95 -31.10 5.56
C GLN A 25 36.48 -30.66 5.46
N ARG A 26 35.58 -31.58 5.84
CA ARG A 26 34.14 -31.34 6.06
C ARG A 26 33.93 -30.42 7.28
N GLN A 27 33.39 -29.22 7.04
CA GLN A 27 32.60 -28.52 8.05
C GLN A 27 31.12 -28.94 7.89
N HIS A 28 30.55 -29.52 8.95
CA HIS A 28 29.13 -29.88 8.99
C HIS A 28 28.27 -28.61 9.07
N ASN A 29 27.45 -28.38 8.04
CA ASN A 29 26.55 -27.26 7.95
C ASN A 29 25.17 -27.63 8.54
N PRO A 30 24.66 -26.92 9.57
CA PRO A 30 23.39 -27.24 10.25
C PRO A 30 22.14 -27.12 9.35
N LEU A 31 22.26 -26.52 8.16
CA LEU A 31 21.17 -26.44 7.18
C LEU A 31 20.79 -27.79 6.56
N VAL A 32 21.72 -28.76 6.52
CA VAL A 32 21.44 -30.08 5.93
C VAL A 32 20.51 -30.90 6.82
N GLN A 33 20.66 -30.80 8.14
CA GLN A 33 19.81 -31.52 9.11
C GLN A 33 18.35 -31.02 9.15
N LEU A 34 18.14 -29.73 8.87
CA LEU A 34 16.81 -29.11 8.80
C LEU A 34 16.04 -29.46 7.52
N MET A 35 16.75 -29.75 6.43
CA MET A 35 16.11 -30.24 5.20
C MET A 35 15.68 -31.70 5.35
N ASP A 36 16.50 -32.55 5.99
CA ASP A 36 16.16 -33.96 6.22
C ASP A 36 14.93 -34.12 7.14
N THR A 37 14.74 -33.23 8.11
CA THR A 37 13.54 -33.22 8.97
C THR A 37 12.27 -32.79 8.23
N LYS A 38 12.35 -31.89 7.24
CA LYS A 38 11.20 -31.51 6.41
C LYS A 38 10.76 -32.64 5.46
N VAL A 39 11.71 -33.40 4.92
CA VAL A 39 11.42 -34.53 4.03
C VAL A 39 10.76 -35.68 4.80
N TYR A 40 11.18 -35.93 6.04
CA TYR A 40 10.53 -36.94 6.88
C TYR A 40 9.10 -36.55 7.28
N ALA A 41 8.84 -35.27 7.58
CA ALA A 41 7.51 -34.78 7.94
C ALA A 41 6.49 -34.86 6.78
N GLN A 42 6.93 -34.67 5.52
CA GLN A 42 6.03 -34.79 4.37
C GLN A 42 5.65 -36.25 4.05
N ASN A 43 6.50 -37.22 4.38
CA ASN A 43 6.23 -38.64 4.13
C ASN A 43 5.34 -39.32 5.19
N VAL A 44 5.12 -38.69 6.35
CA VAL A 44 4.23 -39.22 7.42
C VAL A 44 2.75 -38.85 7.16
N SER A 45 2.45 -37.97 6.21
CA SER A 45 1.07 -37.56 5.87
C SER A 45 0.32 -38.55 4.95
N SER A 46 0.91 -39.69 4.59
CA SER A 46 0.26 -40.69 3.75
C SER A 46 0.58 -42.10 4.20
N ASN A 47 0.05 -42.51 5.36
CA ASN A 47 -0.46 -43.87 5.61
C ASN A 47 -1.13 -43.96 6.99
N ASN A 48 -2.25 -44.68 7.02
CA ASN A 48 -3.15 -44.82 8.17
C ASN A 48 -2.52 -45.50 9.40
N ASN A 49 -3.04 -45.09 10.57
CA ASN A 49 -3.26 -45.84 11.82
C ASN A 49 -2.11 -46.68 12.40
N ASN A 50 -1.44 -46.15 13.44
CA ASN A 50 -1.16 -46.89 14.69
C ASN A 50 -0.59 -45.99 15.81
N ILE A 51 -1.09 -46.21 17.03
CA ILE A 51 -0.76 -45.51 18.27
C ILE A 51 0.56 -46.06 18.82
N VAL A 52 1.72 -45.63 18.29
CA VAL A 52 3.04 -45.89 18.91
C VAL A 52 4.01 -44.69 18.84
N ASP A 53 3.80 -43.67 17.99
CA ASP A 53 4.84 -42.69 17.66
C ASP A 53 4.83 -41.32 18.40
N GLN A 54 4.04 -41.12 19.45
CA GLN A 54 4.01 -39.82 20.17
C GLN A 54 5.17 -39.60 21.16
N HIS A 55 5.85 -40.67 21.61
CA HIS A 55 6.94 -40.53 22.58
C HIS A 55 8.29 -40.16 21.94
N VAL A 56 8.54 -40.57 20.70
CA VAL A 56 9.82 -40.34 20.01
C VAL A 56 10.01 -38.87 19.59
N THR A 57 8.92 -38.17 19.25
CA THR A 57 8.95 -36.75 18.86
C THR A 57 9.21 -35.82 20.05
N THR A 58 8.60 -36.12 21.20
CA THR A 58 8.73 -35.29 22.41
C THR A 58 10.13 -35.41 23.03
N GLN A 59 10.70 -36.62 23.04
CA GLN A 59 12.05 -36.85 23.58
C GLN A 59 13.15 -36.22 22.70
N THR A 60 12.95 -36.21 21.37
CA THR A 60 13.87 -35.56 20.42
C THR A 60 13.88 -34.04 20.58
N LEU A 61 12.72 -33.41 20.81
CA LEU A 61 12.60 -31.97 21.12
C LEU A 61 13.27 -31.59 22.45
N LEU A 62 13.06 -32.39 23.50
CA LEU A 62 13.69 -32.19 24.81
C LEU A 62 15.22 -32.39 24.78
N ASN A 63 15.70 -33.36 23.99
CA ASN A 63 17.14 -33.58 23.82
C ASN A 63 17.79 -32.45 23.02
N GLY A 64 17.10 -31.87 22.03
CA GLY A 64 17.56 -30.68 21.31
C GLY A 64 17.68 -29.44 22.22
N LEU A 65 16.71 -29.24 23.11
CA LEU A 65 16.74 -28.14 24.10
C LEU A 65 17.82 -28.32 25.17
N LYS A 66 18.08 -29.57 25.62
CA LYS A 66 19.16 -29.87 26.57
C LYS A 66 20.56 -29.68 25.96
N PHE A 67 20.74 -30.03 24.69
CA PHE A 67 22.02 -29.80 23.98
C PHE A 67 22.36 -28.31 23.88
N TRP A 68 21.34 -27.44 23.77
CA TRP A 68 21.52 -25.99 23.69
C TRP A 68 21.91 -25.36 25.03
N ASN A 69 21.35 -25.85 26.14
CA ASN A 69 21.70 -25.39 27.49
C ASN A 69 23.17 -25.72 27.88
N TYR A 70 23.77 -26.73 27.22
CA TYR A 70 25.21 -27.02 27.32
C TYR A 70 26.06 -26.08 26.45
N SER A 71 25.53 -25.63 25.30
CA SER A 71 26.18 -24.70 24.37
C SER A 71 26.19 -23.24 24.86
N GLU A 72 25.22 -22.82 25.68
CA GLU A 72 25.15 -21.44 26.22
C GLU A 72 26.24 -21.14 27.25
N ARG A 73 26.78 -22.14 27.94
CA ARG A 73 27.92 -21.92 28.86
C ARG A 73 29.21 -21.56 28.12
N ASP A 74 29.30 -21.82 26.82
CA ASP A 74 30.54 -21.63 26.04
C ASP A 74 30.50 -20.49 25.00
N GLN A 75 29.46 -19.64 24.94
CA GLN A 75 29.45 -18.51 23.97
C GLN A 75 28.92 -17.18 24.50
N GLN A 76 29.76 -16.46 25.26
CA GLN A 76 29.75 -15.00 25.29
C GLN A 76 30.36 -14.44 24.00
N LYS A 77 29.51 -14.15 23.00
CA LYS A 77 29.66 -13.16 21.90
C LYS A 77 28.98 -13.68 20.63
N ARG A 78 27.75 -13.21 20.34
CA ARG A 78 27.20 -13.04 18.98
C ARG A 78 25.91 -12.18 18.98
N ASN A 79 25.64 -11.53 17.84
CA ASN A 79 24.79 -10.34 17.63
C ASN A 79 23.25 -10.54 17.76
N ASN A 80 22.54 -9.45 18.13
CA ASN A 80 21.08 -9.33 18.33
C ASN A 80 20.18 -9.77 17.14
N THR A 81 20.71 -9.98 15.94
CA THR A 81 19.91 -10.31 14.75
C THR A 81 19.51 -11.78 14.69
N GLU A 82 20.31 -12.69 15.26
CA GLU A 82 19.98 -14.13 15.31
C GLU A 82 18.92 -14.44 16.37
N SER A 83 18.91 -13.70 17.48
CA SER A 83 17.91 -13.82 18.55
C SER A 83 16.48 -13.55 18.06
N ASN A 84 16.31 -12.55 17.18
CA ASN A 84 15.00 -12.18 16.63
C ASN A 84 14.47 -13.17 15.58
N LEU A 85 15.35 -13.77 14.78
CA LEU A 85 14.97 -14.82 13.81
C LEU A 85 14.55 -16.12 14.52
N LEU A 86 15.14 -16.42 15.69
CA LEU A 86 14.78 -17.57 16.51
C LEU A 86 13.45 -17.39 17.25
N LEU A 87 13.14 -16.19 17.76
CA LEU A 87 11.82 -15.87 18.35
C LEU A 87 10.68 -16.04 17.33
N HIS A 88 10.92 -15.69 16.07
CA HIS A 88 9.95 -15.91 14.99
C HIS A 88 9.76 -17.40 14.65
N SER A 89 10.82 -18.20 14.75
CA SER A 89 10.77 -19.67 14.55
C SER A 89 10.06 -20.39 15.70
N ILE A 90 10.30 -19.97 16.94
CA ILE A 90 9.62 -20.49 18.14
C ILE A 90 8.12 -20.16 18.07
N ASN A 91 7.76 -18.90 17.76
CA ASN A 91 6.35 -18.50 17.60
C ASN A 91 5.66 -19.25 16.45
N SER A 92 6.36 -19.48 15.32
CA SER A 92 5.83 -20.27 14.21
C SER A 92 5.65 -21.76 14.54
N SER A 93 6.49 -22.31 15.42
CA SER A 93 6.38 -23.70 15.88
C SER A 93 5.23 -23.90 16.88
N VAL A 94 4.92 -22.87 17.67
CA VAL A 94 3.76 -22.84 18.59
C VAL A 94 2.45 -22.72 17.81
N ASP A 95 2.41 -21.96 16.72
CA ASP A 95 1.22 -21.86 15.87
C ASP A 95 0.92 -23.14 15.06
N LEU A 96 1.94 -23.94 14.74
CA LEU A 96 1.79 -25.23 14.04
C LEU A 96 1.23 -26.36 14.93
N TYR A 97 1.14 -26.19 16.25
CA TYR A 97 0.66 -27.21 17.19
C TYR A 97 -0.64 -26.85 17.94
N LYS A 98 -1.36 -25.80 17.50
CA LYS A 98 -2.68 -25.40 18.06
C LYS A 98 -3.81 -26.42 17.90
N GLY A 99 -3.55 -27.61 17.31
CA GLY A 99 -4.56 -28.64 17.07
C GLY A 99 -4.45 -29.91 17.93
N TYR A 100 -3.33 -30.14 18.62
CA TYR A 100 -3.08 -31.43 19.29
C TYR A 100 -2.13 -31.25 20.49
N THR A 101 -2.64 -31.12 21.73
CA THR A 101 -2.00 -31.60 22.99
C THR A 101 -2.75 -31.16 24.25
N SER A 102 -2.64 -31.96 25.31
CA SER A 102 -3.28 -31.78 26.63
C SER A 102 -2.74 -30.59 27.44
N GLU A 103 -3.59 -30.05 28.30
CA GLU A 103 -3.48 -28.86 29.17
C GLU A 103 -2.12 -28.63 29.89
N ARG A 104 -1.34 -29.69 30.15
CA ARG A 104 -0.03 -29.60 30.82
C ARG A 104 1.08 -28.95 29.97
N THR A 105 1.03 -29.12 28.64
CA THR A 105 2.05 -28.58 27.72
C THR A 105 1.83 -27.09 27.47
N TYR A 106 0.56 -26.66 27.41
CA TYR A 106 0.18 -25.24 27.27
C TYR A 106 0.72 -24.40 28.43
N ASN A 107 0.56 -24.89 29.67
CA ASN A 107 1.04 -24.17 30.85
C ASN A 107 2.57 -24.05 30.93
N THR A 108 3.31 -24.98 30.32
CA THR A 108 4.78 -24.92 30.29
C THR A 108 5.28 -23.88 29.28
N VAL A 109 4.65 -23.80 28.11
CA VAL A 109 4.97 -22.83 27.04
C VAL A 109 4.60 -21.40 27.46
N THR A 110 3.44 -21.23 28.10
CA THR A 110 2.98 -19.91 28.57
C THR A 110 3.90 -19.34 29.65
N ASN A 111 4.41 -20.19 30.55
CA ASN A 111 5.36 -19.76 31.58
C ASN A 111 6.72 -19.34 31.00
N LEU A 112 7.19 -20.00 29.94
CA LEU A 112 8.44 -19.64 29.25
C LEU A 112 8.36 -18.28 28.53
N GLN A 113 7.20 -17.94 27.97
CA GLN A 113 6.96 -16.64 27.33
C GLN A 113 6.93 -15.50 28.34
N LEU A 114 6.38 -15.73 29.54
CA LEU A 114 6.36 -14.76 30.64
C LEU A 114 7.76 -14.48 31.21
N THR A 115 8.65 -15.48 31.29
CA THR A 115 10.04 -15.26 31.76
C THR A 115 10.87 -14.48 30.75
N THR A 116 10.68 -14.70 29.44
CA THR A 116 11.42 -13.96 28.39
C THR A 116 11.03 -12.49 28.33
N THR A 117 9.73 -12.17 28.46
CA THR A 117 9.27 -10.77 28.51
C THR A 117 9.76 -10.02 29.75
N LYS A 118 9.84 -10.69 30.92
CA LYS A 118 10.40 -10.08 32.14
C LYS A 118 11.90 -9.77 32.00
N TYR A 119 12.65 -10.59 31.27
CA TYR A 119 14.08 -10.38 31.07
C TYR A 119 14.36 -9.17 30.15
N GLU A 120 13.56 -8.96 29.10
CA GLU A 120 13.66 -7.78 28.21
C GLU A 120 13.33 -6.45 28.91
N LEU A 121 12.32 -6.44 29.78
CA LEU A 121 11.97 -5.26 30.61
C LEU A 121 13.10 -4.90 31.59
N SER A 122 13.79 -5.89 32.15
CA SER A 122 14.95 -5.63 33.01
C SER A 122 16.09 -4.98 32.21
N LYS A 123 16.30 -5.41 30.95
CA LYS A 123 17.36 -4.88 30.08
C LYS A 123 17.11 -3.45 29.63
N SER A 124 15.86 -3.03 29.41
CA SER A 124 15.54 -1.64 29.05
C SER A 124 15.67 -0.65 30.21
N THR A 125 15.73 -1.14 31.45
CA THR A 125 15.82 -0.28 32.65
C THR A 125 17.27 0.04 33.04
N TYR A 126 18.27 -0.61 32.41
CA TYR A 126 19.69 -0.44 32.73
C TYR A 126 20.47 0.55 31.82
N GLU A 127 19.82 1.26 30.89
CA GLU A 127 20.52 2.12 29.90
C GLU A 127 20.26 3.64 30.02
N THR A 128 19.72 4.15 31.12
CA THR A 128 19.70 5.60 31.38
C THR A 128 20.14 5.92 32.80
N ASN A 129 21.44 6.16 32.99
CA ASN A 129 22.01 6.95 34.09
C ASN A 129 23.44 7.40 33.71
N LEU A 130 23.82 8.60 34.18
CA LEU A 130 25.07 9.39 33.99
C LEU A 130 24.87 10.57 33.00
N THR A 131 25.00 11.87 33.34
CA THR A 131 25.57 12.58 34.51
C THR A 131 25.01 14.02 34.65
N GLU A 132 25.21 14.55 35.85
CA GLU A 132 24.71 15.79 36.48
C GLU A 132 25.20 17.17 35.96
N ASN A 133 24.44 18.19 36.41
CA ASN A 133 24.79 19.56 36.83
C ASN A 133 25.04 20.69 35.80
N THR A 134 24.14 21.69 35.81
CA THR A 134 24.48 23.09 36.16
C THR A 134 23.20 23.90 36.39
N ASP A 135 23.05 24.43 37.61
CA ASP A 135 22.08 25.45 38.00
C ASP A 135 22.41 26.79 37.34
N ILE A 136 21.43 27.42 36.68
CA ILE A 136 21.44 28.87 36.40
C ILE A 136 20.04 29.42 36.67
N GLN A 137 19.95 30.21 37.75
CA GLN A 137 18.86 31.14 38.03
C GLN A 137 18.78 32.18 36.90
N LEU A 138 17.59 32.48 36.41
CA LEU A 138 17.35 33.69 35.62
C LEU A 138 16.24 34.52 36.26
N ASP A 139 16.66 35.73 36.57
CA ASP A 139 16.01 36.80 37.29
C ASP A 139 14.89 37.46 36.47
N ASN A 140 13.85 37.92 37.16
CA ASN A 140 12.77 38.73 36.61
C ASN A 140 13.18 40.21 36.69
N SER A 141 13.48 40.85 35.56
CA SER A 141 13.30 42.31 35.45
C SER A 141 13.32 42.81 33.99
N ASP A 142 12.30 43.63 33.70
CA ASP A 142 12.26 44.75 32.77
C ASP A 142 12.48 44.53 31.25
N TYR A 143 11.42 44.70 30.45
CA TYR A 143 11.14 46.01 29.84
C TYR A 143 9.81 46.04 29.07
N LEU A 144 9.07 47.11 29.29
CA LEU A 144 7.81 47.49 28.66
C LEU A 144 7.99 48.01 27.20
N LEU A 145 6.99 47.67 26.38
CA LEU A 145 6.37 48.47 25.31
C LEU A 145 7.27 49.10 24.22
N GLN A 146 7.24 48.50 23.03
CA GLN A 146 7.20 49.29 21.79
C GLN A 146 6.31 48.63 20.73
N THR A 147 5.04 49.01 20.73
CA THR A 147 4.08 48.69 19.65
C THR A 147 4.46 49.44 18.38
N ARG A 148 4.93 48.72 17.37
CA ARG A 148 4.93 49.17 15.96
C ARG A 148 4.56 48.01 15.04
N ASN A 149 3.48 48.21 14.29
CA ASN A 149 2.91 47.38 13.24
C ASN A 149 3.90 46.46 12.51
N GLN A 150 3.97 45.20 12.91
CA GLN A 150 4.29 44.06 12.05
C GLN A 150 3.43 42.87 12.52
N GLY A 151 2.88 42.14 11.56
CA GLY A 151 1.83 41.13 11.77
C GLY A 151 2.12 40.20 12.94
N LEU A 152 1.13 40.06 13.82
CA LEU A 152 1.06 39.02 14.84
C LEU A 152 1.20 37.65 14.17
N ARG A 153 2.45 37.19 14.02
CA ARG A 153 2.74 35.77 14.01
C ARG A 153 2.36 35.27 15.39
N ILE A 154 1.23 34.58 15.46
CA ILE A 154 0.94 33.71 16.58
C ILE A 154 2.08 32.68 16.57
N ASN A 155 3.12 32.91 17.38
CA ASN A 155 4.06 31.88 17.77
C ASN A 155 3.30 30.94 18.71
N SER A 156 2.39 30.15 18.14
CA SER A 156 1.95 28.94 18.80
C SER A 156 3.15 27.99 18.75
N THR A 157 3.76 27.78 19.90
CA THR A 157 4.60 26.64 20.23
C THR A 157 3.79 25.35 20.04
N LEU A 158 3.47 25.01 18.79
CA LEU A 158 3.19 23.64 18.38
C LEU A 158 4.54 23.01 18.05
N ASN A 159 5.40 22.84 19.06
CA ASN A 159 6.64 22.08 18.98
C ASN A 159 6.33 20.57 18.89
N GLY A 160 5.49 20.16 17.93
CA GLY A 160 5.37 18.76 17.55
C GLY A 160 6.54 18.42 16.63
N SER A 161 7.28 17.36 16.94
CA SER A 161 8.30 16.87 16.01
C SER A 161 7.64 16.35 14.73
N GLN A 162 8.17 16.76 13.58
CA GLN A 162 7.68 16.24 12.31
C GLN A 162 8.16 14.80 12.12
N ILE A 163 7.24 13.86 11.99
CA ILE A 163 7.53 12.43 11.76
C ILE A 163 6.74 11.90 10.56
N LYS A 164 7.21 10.80 9.97
CA LYS A 164 6.49 10.12 8.88
C LYS A 164 5.38 9.25 9.47
N ARG A 165 4.13 9.54 9.09
CA ARG A 165 2.93 8.78 9.50
C ARG A 165 2.33 8.08 8.29
N LEU A 166 1.71 6.93 8.50
CA LEU A 166 0.88 6.28 7.49
C LEU A 166 -0.26 7.22 7.03
N PRO A 167 -0.73 7.11 5.78
CA PRO A 167 -1.76 8.00 5.27
C PRO A 167 -3.08 7.80 6.01
N LYS A 168 -3.77 8.92 6.27
CA LYS A 168 -5.13 8.94 6.81
C LYS A 168 -6.20 9.07 5.72
N ALA A 169 -5.78 9.43 4.51
CA ALA A 169 -6.59 9.30 3.33
C ALA A 169 -5.79 8.82 2.11
N ILE A 170 -6.45 8.10 1.20
CA ILE A 170 -5.83 7.59 -0.03
C ILE A 170 -6.71 7.95 -1.23
N ILE A 171 -6.11 8.58 -2.24
CA ILE A 171 -6.74 8.77 -3.55
C ILE A 171 -6.49 7.51 -4.39
N ILE A 172 -7.47 6.61 -4.39
CA ILE A 172 -7.34 5.23 -4.93
C ILE A 172 -7.53 5.14 -6.44
N GLY A 173 -8.04 6.19 -7.08
CA GLY A 173 -8.43 6.12 -8.48
C GLY A 173 -9.19 7.34 -8.99
N VAL A 174 -9.60 7.33 -10.26
CA VAL A 174 -9.20 6.33 -11.29
C VAL A 174 -8.11 6.88 -12.20
N LYS A 175 -7.36 5.97 -12.85
CA LYS A 175 -6.36 6.36 -13.85
C LYS A 175 -7.00 7.29 -14.90
N LYS A 176 -6.36 8.46 -15.12
CA LYS A 176 -6.76 9.52 -16.08
C LYS A 176 -7.96 10.40 -15.71
N ALA A 177 -8.49 10.28 -14.48
CA ALA A 177 -9.62 11.11 -14.05
C ALA A 177 -9.25 12.45 -13.40
N GLY A 178 -7.97 12.79 -13.26
CA GLY A 178 -7.54 14.05 -12.61
C GLY A 178 -6.99 13.87 -11.20
N THR A 179 -6.65 12.65 -10.79
CA THR A 179 -6.12 12.35 -9.46
C THR A 179 -4.90 13.21 -9.08
N ARG A 180 -3.99 13.50 -10.03
CA ARG A 180 -2.83 14.38 -9.76
C ARG A 180 -3.26 15.82 -9.48
N ALA A 181 -4.24 16.33 -10.22
CA ALA A 181 -4.79 17.66 -9.98
C ALA A 181 -5.37 17.73 -8.57
N LEU A 182 -6.22 16.77 -8.20
CA LEU A 182 -6.79 16.68 -6.85
C LEU A 182 -5.72 16.73 -5.75
N LEU A 183 -4.65 15.91 -5.84
CA LEU A 183 -3.61 15.90 -4.82
C LEU A 183 -2.86 17.23 -4.74
N GLU A 184 -2.52 17.84 -5.88
CA GLU A 184 -1.85 19.14 -5.89
C GLU A 184 -2.74 20.26 -5.34
N PHE A 185 -4.05 20.19 -5.60
CA PHE A 185 -5.00 21.16 -5.09
C PHE A 185 -5.14 21.03 -3.57
N LEU A 186 -5.30 19.80 -3.05
CA LEU A 186 -5.38 19.54 -1.61
C LEU A 186 -4.12 19.99 -0.85
N ARG A 187 -2.93 19.87 -1.46
CA ARG A 187 -1.66 20.33 -0.87
C ARG A 187 -1.56 21.85 -0.69
N MET A 188 -2.53 22.62 -1.17
CA MET A 188 -2.62 24.04 -0.82
C MET A 188 -3.14 24.25 0.60
N HIS A 189 -3.85 23.27 1.17
CA HIS A 189 -4.34 23.36 2.53
C HIS A 189 -3.17 23.18 3.51
N PRO A 190 -2.97 24.06 4.51
CA PRO A 190 -1.87 23.96 5.48
C PRO A 190 -1.86 22.67 6.33
N ASN A 191 -2.96 21.92 6.34
CA ASN A 191 -3.15 20.73 7.15
C ASN A 191 -3.10 19.46 6.29
N VAL A 192 -2.62 19.53 5.06
CA VAL A 192 -2.52 18.37 4.16
C VAL A 192 -1.12 18.27 3.61
N GLU A 193 -0.48 17.12 3.84
CA GLU A 193 0.76 16.76 3.19
C GLU A 193 0.56 15.54 2.31
N GLY A 194 1.03 15.64 1.07
CA GLY A 194 0.83 14.64 0.03
C GLY A 194 2.14 13.99 -0.39
N THR A 195 2.13 12.68 -0.71
CA THR A 195 3.29 12.05 -1.35
C THR A 195 3.59 12.69 -2.71
N GLY A 196 4.87 12.84 -3.06
CA GLY A 196 5.26 13.35 -4.38
C GLY A 196 5.02 12.33 -5.51
N PRO A 197 5.68 11.16 -5.46
CA PRO A 197 5.42 10.03 -6.36
C PRO A 197 4.18 9.21 -5.96
N GLU A 198 3.72 8.34 -6.87
CA GLU A 198 2.71 7.32 -6.60
C GLU A 198 3.40 6.11 -5.93
N PRO A 199 3.10 5.76 -4.66
CA PRO A 199 3.83 4.71 -3.94
C PRO A 199 3.71 3.31 -4.56
N HIS A 200 2.57 3.01 -5.20
CA HIS A 200 2.28 1.66 -5.71
C HIS A 200 2.46 0.55 -4.65
N PHE A 201 2.11 0.85 -3.40
CA PHE A 201 2.29 -0.09 -2.29
C PHE A 201 1.26 -1.22 -2.37
N PHE A 202 -0.03 -0.90 -2.40
CA PHE A 202 -1.09 -1.91 -2.33
C PHE A 202 -1.31 -2.71 -3.63
N ASP A 203 -0.64 -2.35 -4.73
CA ASP A 203 -0.66 -3.08 -6.00
C ASP A 203 0.66 -3.79 -6.32
N ARG A 204 1.82 -3.11 -6.24
CA ARG A 204 3.11 -3.67 -6.70
C ARG A 204 4.08 -4.00 -5.57
N ASN A 205 4.14 -3.14 -4.56
CA ASN A 205 5.23 -3.11 -3.59
C ASN A 205 4.81 -3.63 -2.19
N TYR A 206 3.67 -4.32 -2.08
CA TYR A 206 3.08 -4.71 -0.79
C TYR A 206 4.02 -5.57 0.06
N ARG A 207 4.85 -6.39 -0.59
CA ARG A 207 5.83 -7.28 0.07
C ARG A 207 6.95 -6.54 0.80
N ASN A 208 7.12 -5.23 0.56
CA ASN A 208 8.15 -4.44 1.23
C ASN A 208 7.76 -4.05 2.67
N GLY A 209 6.51 -4.31 3.08
CA GLY A 209 6.03 -4.07 4.44
C GLY A 209 5.61 -2.61 4.71
N LEU A 210 4.89 -2.41 5.81
CA LEU A 210 4.34 -1.10 6.18
C LEU A 210 5.40 -0.07 6.55
N GLU A 211 6.57 -0.50 7.04
CA GLU A 211 7.67 0.43 7.36
C GLU A 211 8.21 1.08 6.09
N TRP A 212 8.47 0.28 5.05
CA TRP A 212 8.84 0.80 3.73
C TRP A 212 7.80 1.78 3.19
N TYR A 213 6.51 1.47 3.37
CA TYR A 213 5.44 2.36 2.92
C TYR A 213 5.39 3.67 3.71
N ARG A 214 5.54 3.62 5.04
CA ARG A 214 5.65 4.78 5.93
C ARG A 214 6.84 5.66 5.54
N ASP A 215 7.96 5.07 5.15
CA ASP A 215 9.16 5.81 4.75
C ASP A 215 8.99 6.60 3.45
N LEU A 216 7.99 6.30 2.63
CA LEU A 216 7.64 7.11 1.47
C LEU A 216 6.79 8.34 1.81
N MET A 217 6.21 8.39 3.02
CA MET A 217 5.32 9.46 3.43
C MET A 217 6.11 10.74 3.75
N PRO A 218 5.53 11.93 3.48
CA PRO A 218 6.10 13.18 3.97
C PRO A 218 6.08 13.20 5.51
N LYS A 219 6.97 13.99 6.10
CA LYS A 219 6.88 14.26 7.53
C LYS A 219 5.72 15.23 7.77
N THR A 220 4.92 14.96 8.80
CA THR A 220 3.75 15.78 9.17
C THR A 220 3.81 16.20 10.62
N TYR A 221 3.02 17.21 11.00
CA TYR A 221 2.63 17.44 12.39
C TYR A 221 1.36 16.62 12.74
N ASP A 222 1.04 16.47 14.02
CA ASP A 222 -0.11 15.68 14.48
C ASP A 222 -1.46 16.17 13.93
N HIS A 223 -1.60 17.48 13.73
CA HIS A 223 -2.83 18.08 13.20
C HIS A 223 -2.96 17.98 11.67
N GLN A 224 -1.92 17.50 10.96
CA GLN A 224 -1.92 17.39 9.51
C GLN A 224 -2.32 16.00 9.05
N VAL A 225 -2.99 15.93 7.90
CA VAL A 225 -3.42 14.71 7.24
C VAL A 225 -2.38 14.32 6.19
N THR A 226 -1.77 13.15 6.37
CA THR A 226 -0.96 12.53 5.31
C THR A 226 -1.87 11.90 4.25
N VAL A 227 -1.66 12.26 2.99
CA VAL A 227 -2.41 11.75 1.84
C VAL A 227 -1.46 11.13 0.82
N GLU A 228 -1.83 9.98 0.27
CA GLU A 228 -1.15 9.43 -0.91
C GLU A 228 -2.12 9.28 -2.08
N LYS A 229 -1.56 9.04 -3.26
CA LYS A 229 -2.34 8.78 -4.46
C LYS A 229 -1.71 7.70 -5.32
N THR A 230 -2.46 6.64 -5.57
CA THR A 230 -2.11 5.61 -6.54
C THR A 230 -3.36 5.19 -7.32
N PRO A 231 -3.55 5.70 -8.55
CA PRO A 231 -4.80 5.49 -9.29
C PRO A 231 -5.07 4.04 -9.71
N GLY A 232 -4.05 3.18 -9.64
CA GLY A 232 -4.15 1.76 -9.96
C GLY A 232 -4.84 0.93 -8.86
N TYR A 233 -4.94 1.44 -7.63
CA TYR A 233 -5.55 0.69 -6.53
C TYR A 233 -7.00 0.36 -6.81
N PHE A 234 -7.77 1.30 -7.38
CA PHE A 234 -9.21 1.09 -7.62
C PHE A 234 -9.51 -0.20 -8.40
N VAL A 235 -8.65 -0.58 -9.35
CA VAL A 235 -8.82 -1.78 -10.18
C VAL A 235 -8.00 -2.99 -9.71
N THR A 236 -7.24 -2.84 -8.63
CA THR A 236 -6.43 -3.90 -8.05
C THR A 236 -7.28 -4.73 -7.10
N ARG A 237 -7.46 -6.01 -7.42
CA ARG A 237 -8.36 -6.93 -6.71
C ARG A 237 -8.16 -6.94 -5.19
N ASP A 238 -6.90 -6.99 -4.75
CA ASP A 238 -6.56 -7.20 -3.34
C ASP A 238 -6.32 -5.87 -2.59
N ALA A 239 -6.35 -4.71 -3.28
CA ALA A 239 -6.00 -3.43 -2.68
C ALA A 239 -6.96 -3.03 -1.56
N ALA A 240 -8.28 -3.19 -1.74
CA ALA A 240 -9.26 -2.84 -0.72
C ALA A 240 -9.02 -3.60 0.60
N LYS A 241 -8.80 -4.92 0.53
CA LYS A 241 -8.51 -5.75 1.71
C LYS A 241 -7.22 -5.33 2.40
N ARG A 242 -6.14 -5.14 1.65
CA ARG A 242 -4.84 -4.72 2.19
C ARG A 242 -4.88 -3.34 2.85
N ILE A 243 -5.64 -2.41 2.28
CA ILE A 243 -5.85 -1.08 2.88
C ILE A 243 -6.65 -1.19 4.18
N PHE A 244 -7.67 -2.06 4.21
CA PHE A 244 -8.47 -2.31 5.42
C PHE A 244 -7.65 -2.96 6.52
N GLU A 245 -6.77 -3.91 6.19
CA GLU A 245 -5.81 -4.53 7.11
C GLU A 245 -4.87 -3.49 7.74
N MET A 246 -4.50 -2.44 7.00
CA MET A 246 -3.66 -1.35 7.52
C MET A 246 -4.44 -0.41 8.45
N ASP A 247 -5.58 0.11 8.01
CA ASP A 247 -6.42 1.01 8.79
C ASP A 247 -7.89 0.89 8.32
N PRO A 248 -8.77 0.21 9.08
CA PRO A 248 -10.17 0.04 8.69
C PRO A 248 -10.96 1.35 8.74
N THR A 249 -10.44 2.39 9.40
CA THR A 249 -11.08 3.71 9.54
C THR A 249 -10.65 4.72 8.46
N ILE A 250 -9.74 4.33 7.58
CA ILE A 250 -9.15 5.21 6.57
C ILE A 250 -10.21 5.81 5.64
N LYS A 251 -9.95 7.04 5.19
CA LYS A 251 -10.79 7.73 4.21
C LYS A 251 -10.28 7.48 2.79
N LEU A 252 -11.18 7.14 1.88
CA LEU A 252 -10.85 6.85 0.49
C LEU A 252 -11.44 7.92 -0.41
N ILE A 253 -10.68 8.35 -1.41
CA ILE A 253 -11.14 9.33 -2.40
C ILE A 253 -11.04 8.72 -3.79
N LEU A 254 -12.13 8.77 -4.55
CA LEU A 254 -12.23 8.26 -5.90
C LEU A 254 -12.63 9.38 -6.85
N VAL A 255 -11.67 9.84 -7.67
CA VAL A 255 -11.93 10.79 -8.76
C VAL A 255 -12.45 10.01 -9.95
N VAL A 256 -13.68 10.32 -10.38
CA VAL A 256 -14.31 9.70 -11.54
C VAL A 256 -14.38 10.66 -12.71
N ARG A 257 -14.48 10.13 -13.92
CA ARG A 257 -14.59 10.87 -15.18
C ARG A 257 -15.46 10.05 -16.13
N ASP A 258 -16.13 10.69 -17.08
CA ASP A 258 -16.80 9.97 -18.18
C ASP A 258 -15.87 8.86 -18.72
N PRO A 259 -16.30 7.58 -18.65
CA PRO A 259 -15.45 6.45 -19.01
C PRO A 259 -14.97 6.47 -20.47
N VAL A 260 -15.70 7.12 -21.38
CA VAL A 260 -15.29 7.30 -22.79
C VAL A 260 -14.10 8.24 -22.87
N THR A 261 -14.24 9.48 -22.37
CA THR A 261 -13.14 10.47 -22.39
C THR A 261 -11.95 10.02 -21.55
N ARG A 262 -12.19 9.25 -20.48
CA ARG A 262 -11.15 8.60 -19.67
C ARG A 262 -10.35 7.57 -20.48
N ALA A 263 -11.02 6.74 -21.28
CA ALA A 263 -10.37 5.74 -22.14
C ALA A 263 -9.53 6.40 -23.25
N ILE A 264 -10.04 7.46 -23.87
CA ILE A 264 -9.28 8.26 -24.86
C ILE A 264 -8.04 8.87 -24.21
N SER A 265 -8.19 9.47 -23.02
CA SER A 265 -7.05 10.03 -22.29
C SER A 265 -5.99 8.98 -21.94
N ASP A 266 -6.41 7.75 -21.63
CA ASP A 266 -5.52 6.62 -21.36
C ASP A 266 -4.73 6.23 -22.61
N TYR A 267 -5.42 6.14 -23.74
CA TYR A 267 -4.81 5.94 -25.05
C TYR A 267 -3.79 7.02 -25.40
N CYS A 268 -4.12 8.32 -25.24
CA CYS A 268 -3.17 9.41 -25.50
C CYS A 268 -1.88 9.28 -24.68
N GLN A 269 -1.99 8.84 -23.42
CA GLN A 269 -0.81 8.58 -22.59
C GLN A 269 0.01 7.37 -23.08
N ALA A 270 -0.64 6.34 -23.63
CA ALA A 270 0.06 5.20 -24.20
C ALA A 270 0.79 5.58 -25.49
N VAL A 271 0.12 6.32 -26.39
CA VAL A 271 0.69 6.85 -27.64
C VAL A 271 1.92 7.72 -27.39
N SER A 272 1.91 8.55 -26.33
CA SER A 272 3.07 9.40 -26.01
C SER A 272 4.31 8.62 -25.54
N LYS A 273 4.20 7.30 -25.35
CA LYS A 273 5.29 6.43 -24.87
C LYS A 273 5.63 5.31 -25.83
N HIS A 274 4.66 4.91 -26.65
CA HIS A 274 4.74 3.72 -27.49
C HIS A 274 4.01 3.97 -28.81
N THR A 275 4.47 3.33 -29.88
CA THR A 275 3.73 3.26 -31.14
C THR A 275 2.48 2.40 -30.94
N MET A 276 1.30 2.97 -31.20
CA MET A 276 0.01 2.30 -31.01
C MET A 276 -0.78 2.28 -32.32
N LYS A 277 -1.67 1.29 -32.48
CA LYS A 277 -2.71 1.33 -33.52
C LYS A 277 -3.70 2.47 -33.21
N PRO A 278 -4.44 2.99 -34.22
CA PRO A 278 -5.52 3.95 -34.01
C PRO A 278 -6.48 3.55 -32.89
N PHE A 279 -7.07 4.54 -32.21
CA PHE A 279 -7.93 4.30 -31.05
C PHE A 279 -9.08 3.35 -31.39
N GLU A 280 -9.70 3.50 -32.56
CA GLU A 280 -10.79 2.68 -33.07
C GLU A 280 -10.42 1.19 -33.10
N ASN A 281 -9.21 0.89 -33.61
CA ASN A 281 -8.69 -0.47 -33.72
C ASN A 281 -8.30 -1.08 -32.37
N MET A 282 -8.10 -0.25 -31.35
CA MET A 282 -7.86 -0.70 -29.98
C MET A 282 -9.17 -0.89 -29.22
N ALA A 283 -10.13 0.02 -29.42
CA ALA A 283 -11.40 0.09 -28.72
C ALA A 283 -12.42 -0.94 -29.19
N LEU A 284 -12.37 -1.34 -30.46
CA LEU A 284 -13.28 -2.31 -31.06
C LEU A 284 -12.50 -3.57 -31.50
N ILE A 285 -13.09 -4.75 -31.29
CA ILE A 285 -12.59 -6.02 -31.84
C ILE A 285 -12.87 -6.06 -33.34
N ASP A 286 -14.07 -5.60 -33.72
CA ASP A 286 -14.54 -5.53 -35.10
C ASP A 286 -15.33 -4.22 -35.27
N GLU A 287 -14.86 -3.35 -36.16
CA GLU A 287 -15.50 -2.06 -36.45
C GLU A 287 -16.81 -2.22 -37.24
N ARG A 288 -17.02 -3.32 -37.99
CA ARG A 288 -18.29 -3.57 -38.68
C ARG A 288 -19.35 -4.02 -37.69
N LEU A 289 -19.02 -5.01 -36.86
CA LEU A 289 -19.93 -5.57 -35.85
C LEU A 289 -20.12 -4.66 -34.63
N GLY A 290 -19.20 -3.73 -34.39
CA GLY A 290 -19.26 -2.80 -33.25
C GLY A 290 -19.02 -3.42 -31.89
N LEU A 291 -18.34 -4.57 -31.87
CA LEU A 291 -18.02 -5.26 -30.63
C LEU A 291 -16.89 -4.53 -29.90
N VAL A 292 -17.21 -3.97 -28.74
CA VAL A 292 -16.23 -3.28 -27.88
C VAL A 292 -15.22 -4.28 -27.32
N ASN A 293 -13.94 -3.91 -27.40
CA ASN A 293 -12.82 -4.70 -26.89
C ASN A 293 -12.70 -4.57 -25.36
N THR A 294 -13.51 -5.34 -24.64
CA THR A 294 -13.51 -5.36 -23.16
C THR A 294 -12.24 -5.94 -22.54
N SER A 295 -11.40 -6.62 -23.33
CA SER A 295 -10.11 -7.14 -22.88
C SER A 295 -9.09 -6.01 -22.68
N TRP A 296 -9.19 -4.92 -23.47
CA TRP A 296 -8.28 -3.79 -23.42
C TRP A 296 -8.41 -3.04 -22.09
N VAL A 297 -7.27 -2.81 -21.44
CA VAL A 297 -7.21 -2.20 -20.10
C VAL A 297 -7.88 -0.83 -20.07
N ALA A 298 -7.75 -0.02 -21.13
CA ALA A 298 -8.39 1.29 -21.18
C ALA A 298 -9.93 1.19 -21.18
N ILE A 299 -10.52 0.12 -21.71
CA ILE A 299 -11.97 -0.09 -21.58
C ILE A 299 -12.32 -0.64 -20.20
N LYS A 300 -11.58 -1.65 -19.75
CA LYS A 300 -11.82 -2.35 -18.50
C LYS A 300 -11.81 -1.45 -17.26
N VAL A 301 -10.94 -0.43 -17.23
CA VAL A 301 -10.86 0.54 -16.13
C VAL A 301 -12.15 1.40 -16.03
N GLY A 302 -12.79 1.70 -17.16
CA GLY A 302 -14.00 2.54 -17.21
C GLY A 302 -15.27 1.86 -16.69
N VAL A 303 -15.24 0.54 -16.45
CA VAL A 303 -16.38 -0.21 -15.90
C VAL A 303 -16.45 -0.04 -14.38
N TYR A 304 -16.71 1.19 -13.91
CA TYR A 304 -16.58 1.56 -12.49
C TYR A 304 -17.45 0.72 -11.56
N ALA A 305 -18.69 0.39 -11.95
CA ALA A 305 -19.58 -0.46 -11.16
C ALA A 305 -18.95 -1.80 -10.77
N LYS A 306 -18.16 -2.41 -11.67
CA LYS A 306 -17.47 -3.68 -11.41
C LYS A 306 -16.45 -3.53 -10.29
N HIS A 307 -15.63 -2.49 -10.35
CA HIS A 307 -14.56 -2.27 -9.39
C HIS A 307 -15.11 -1.77 -8.06
N MET A 308 -16.07 -0.84 -8.11
CA MET A 308 -16.74 -0.30 -6.92
C MET A 308 -17.40 -1.40 -6.08
N LYS A 309 -17.92 -2.46 -6.71
CA LYS A 309 -18.49 -3.62 -5.99
C LYS A 309 -17.45 -4.25 -5.06
N ASN A 310 -16.20 -4.35 -5.47
CA ASN A 310 -15.14 -4.94 -4.64
C ASN A 310 -14.79 -4.03 -3.44
N TRP A 311 -14.83 -2.72 -3.63
CA TRP A 311 -14.56 -1.75 -2.56
C TRP A 311 -15.70 -1.74 -1.54
N LEU A 312 -16.95 -1.77 -1.97
CA LEU A 312 -18.13 -1.78 -1.10
C LEU A 312 -18.33 -3.10 -0.34
N GLN A 313 -17.61 -4.17 -0.71
CA GLN A 313 -17.55 -5.40 0.09
C GLN A 313 -16.66 -5.27 1.33
N VAL A 314 -15.80 -4.24 1.38
CA VAL A 314 -14.78 -4.06 2.41
C VAL A 314 -15.00 -2.75 3.19
N PHE A 315 -15.31 -1.67 2.49
CA PHE A 315 -15.52 -0.36 3.08
C PHE A 315 -16.98 0.09 2.91
N PRO A 316 -17.60 0.67 3.94
CA PRO A 316 -18.87 1.34 3.80
C PRO A 316 -18.74 2.56 2.88
N LEU A 317 -19.81 2.90 2.14
CA LEU A 317 -19.80 4.00 1.17
C LEU A 317 -19.45 5.36 1.82
N ASN A 318 -19.81 5.58 3.09
CA ASN A 318 -19.49 6.81 3.81
C ASN A 318 -17.98 7.02 4.06
N GLN A 319 -17.14 6.00 3.89
CA GLN A 319 -15.67 6.11 3.90
C GLN A 319 -15.08 6.35 2.51
N ILE A 320 -15.91 6.43 1.46
CA ILE A 320 -15.47 6.65 0.08
C ILE A 320 -16.11 7.93 -0.45
N HIS A 321 -15.30 8.96 -0.66
CA HIS A 321 -15.73 10.20 -1.29
C HIS A 321 -15.51 10.18 -2.79
N LEU A 322 -16.57 10.46 -3.54
CA LEU A 322 -16.53 10.54 -4.98
C LEU A 322 -16.27 11.99 -5.39
N VAL A 323 -15.26 12.21 -6.22
CA VAL A 323 -14.93 13.53 -6.78
C VAL A 323 -15.26 13.54 -8.26
N ASP A 324 -15.98 14.57 -8.71
CA ASP A 324 -16.24 14.75 -10.13
C ASP A 324 -15.00 15.33 -10.83
N GLY A 325 -14.38 14.54 -11.70
CA GLY A 325 -13.22 14.95 -12.47
C GLY A 325 -13.51 16.11 -13.43
N GLN A 326 -14.77 16.28 -13.88
CA GLN A 326 -15.17 17.45 -14.67
C GLN A 326 -15.36 18.68 -13.76
N GLY A 327 -15.95 18.50 -12.58
CA GLY A 327 -16.02 19.54 -11.55
C GLY A 327 -14.64 20.06 -11.11
N LEU A 328 -13.61 19.21 -11.07
CA LEU A 328 -12.23 19.64 -10.80
C LEU A 328 -11.64 20.56 -11.88
N ILE A 329 -12.23 20.58 -13.07
CA ILE A 329 -11.83 21.45 -14.17
C ILE A 329 -12.67 22.73 -14.13
N ASP A 330 -13.99 22.59 -14.04
CA ASP A 330 -14.93 23.70 -14.21
C ASP A 330 -15.10 24.53 -12.94
N GLU A 331 -15.15 23.89 -11.76
CA GLU A 331 -15.40 24.51 -10.45
C GLU A 331 -14.48 23.90 -9.37
N PRO A 332 -13.14 24.05 -9.48
CA PRO A 332 -12.19 23.35 -8.62
C PRO A 332 -12.35 23.66 -7.14
N ALA A 333 -12.60 24.91 -6.76
CA ALA A 333 -12.81 25.29 -5.36
C ALA A 333 -14.03 24.59 -4.75
N ARG A 334 -15.12 24.49 -5.52
CA ARG A 334 -16.35 23.82 -5.10
C ARG A 334 -16.14 22.32 -4.87
N GLU A 335 -15.44 21.64 -5.78
CA GLU A 335 -15.11 20.22 -5.61
C GLU A 335 -14.16 20.00 -4.43
N ILE A 336 -13.11 20.81 -4.29
CA ILE A 336 -12.16 20.67 -3.19
C ILE A 336 -12.80 20.94 -1.84
N ALA A 337 -13.72 21.89 -1.74
CA ALA A 337 -14.49 22.11 -0.53
C ALA A 337 -15.20 20.83 -0.07
N LYS A 338 -15.80 20.05 -0.97
CA LYS A 338 -16.45 18.77 -0.61
C LYS A 338 -15.43 17.78 -0.01
N VAL A 339 -14.21 17.75 -0.57
CA VAL A 339 -13.12 16.92 -0.07
C VAL A 339 -12.62 17.39 1.30
N GLU A 340 -12.48 18.70 1.53
CA GLU A 340 -12.13 19.25 2.85
C GLU A 340 -13.13 18.81 3.92
N THR A 341 -14.44 18.96 3.64
CA THR A 341 -15.50 18.48 4.55
C THR A 341 -15.39 16.98 4.79
N PHE A 342 -15.22 16.19 3.74
CA PHE A 342 -15.09 14.75 3.88
C PHE A 342 -13.88 14.36 4.74
N LEU A 343 -12.75 15.05 4.59
CA LEU A 343 -11.55 14.80 5.40
C LEU A 343 -11.66 15.33 6.83
N GLY A 344 -12.64 16.19 7.13
CA GLY A 344 -12.77 16.85 8.43
C GLY A 344 -11.82 18.03 8.59
N LEU A 345 -11.43 18.63 7.48
CA LEU A 345 -10.57 19.80 7.42
C LEU A 345 -11.40 21.10 7.47
N PRO A 346 -10.87 22.19 8.03
CA PRO A 346 -11.49 23.51 7.89
C PRO A 346 -11.56 23.90 6.41
N LYS A 347 -12.53 24.74 6.05
CA LYS A 347 -12.60 25.30 4.70
C LYS A 347 -11.47 26.31 4.53
N TYR A 348 -10.55 26.04 3.64
CA TYR A 348 -9.40 26.91 3.39
C TYR A 348 -9.29 27.27 1.91
N ILE A 349 -9.38 26.25 1.06
CA ILE A 349 -9.21 26.40 -0.38
C ILE A 349 -10.47 27.04 -0.97
N ASN A 350 -10.28 28.11 -1.74
CA ASN A 350 -11.35 28.91 -2.35
C ASN A 350 -10.91 29.41 -3.74
N ASP A 351 -11.78 30.13 -4.44
CA ASP A 351 -11.54 30.56 -5.83
C ASP A 351 -10.24 31.35 -6.05
N SER A 352 -9.78 32.12 -5.06
CA SER A 352 -8.52 32.88 -5.16
C SER A 352 -7.27 32.00 -5.30
N HIS A 353 -7.37 30.72 -4.95
CA HIS A 353 -6.30 29.74 -5.11
C HIS A 353 -6.20 29.20 -6.54
N PHE A 354 -7.15 29.52 -7.41
CA PHE A 354 -7.20 29.00 -8.77
C PHE A 354 -7.14 30.12 -9.80
N TYR A 355 -6.47 29.81 -10.91
CA TYR A 355 -6.51 30.60 -12.13
C TYR A 355 -7.09 29.72 -13.23
N LEU A 356 -8.33 30.04 -13.64
CA LEU A 356 -9.03 29.35 -14.72
C LEU A 356 -8.54 29.94 -16.04
N ARG A 357 -7.84 29.14 -16.85
CA ARG A 357 -7.57 29.53 -18.24
C ARG A 357 -8.89 29.51 -18.98
N GLY A 358 -9.19 30.54 -19.78
CA GLY A 358 -10.44 30.62 -20.56
C GLY A 358 -10.64 29.52 -21.63
N PHE A 359 -9.79 28.50 -21.68
CA PHE A 359 -9.90 27.36 -22.60
C PHE A 359 -10.56 26.16 -21.91
N LYS A 360 -11.74 25.80 -22.42
CA LYS A 360 -12.54 24.66 -21.94
C LYS A 360 -11.73 23.36 -21.96
N GLY A 361 -11.74 22.61 -20.85
CA GLY A 361 -11.13 21.27 -20.77
C GLY A 361 -9.66 21.23 -20.33
N THR A 362 -9.03 22.38 -20.09
CA THR A 362 -7.69 22.45 -19.48
C THR A 362 -7.80 22.53 -17.96
N PHE A 363 -6.97 21.80 -17.22
CA PHE A 363 -6.97 21.88 -15.76
C PHE A 363 -6.62 23.30 -15.30
N PRO A 364 -7.29 23.80 -14.26
CA PRO A 364 -6.97 25.11 -13.71
C PRO A 364 -5.58 25.13 -13.10
N CYS A 365 -4.96 26.30 -13.15
CA CYS A 365 -3.66 26.53 -12.52
C CYS A 365 -3.86 26.89 -11.04
N LEU A 366 -2.87 26.59 -10.22
CA LEU A 366 -2.84 27.01 -8.82
C LEU A 366 -2.21 28.39 -8.70
N MET A 367 -2.77 29.27 -7.90
CA MET A 367 -2.15 30.55 -7.57
C MET A 367 -1.11 30.36 -6.47
N ARG A 368 0.16 30.70 -6.74
CA ARG A 368 1.24 30.69 -5.75
C ARG A 368 2.03 32.00 -5.81
N ASN A 369 2.11 32.71 -4.69
CA ASN A 369 2.79 34.01 -4.60
C ASN A 369 2.37 34.98 -5.70
N GLY A 370 1.05 35.04 -5.99
CA GLY A 370 0.48 35.90 -7.03
C GLY A 370 0.75 35.45 -8.47
N ARG A 371 1.33 34.26 -8.70
CA ARG A 371 1.61 33.73 -10.04
C ARG A 371 0.91 32.39 -10.29
N PRO A 372 0.35 32.16 -11.48
CA PRO A 372 -0.20 30.85 -11.85
C PRO A 372 0.91 29.79 -11.96
N HIS A 373 0.74 28.70 -11.23
CA HIS A 373 1.51 27.48 -11.29
C HIS A 373 0.62 26.37 -11.85
N CYS A 374 0.86 26.00 -13.09
CA CYS A 374 0.02 25.09 -13.82
C CYS A 374 0.60 23.67 -13.79
N LEU A 375 -0.27 22.67 -13.89
CA LEU A 375 0.17 21.31 -14.11
C LEU A 375 0.96 21.23 -15.42
N ASP A 376 1.97 20.35 -15.48
CA ASP A 376 2.81 20.15 -16.66
C ASP A 376 1.97 19.89 -17.92
N GLU A 377 1.95 20.87 -18.83
CA GLU A 377 1.16 20.89 -20.06
C GLU A 377 1.54 19.75 -21.01
N LYS A 378 2.78 19.24 -20.94
CA LYS A 378 3.22 18.10 -21.76
C LYS A 378 2.58 16.79 -21.29
N THR A 379 2.24 16.70 -20.01
CA THR A 379 1.79 15.43 -19.40
C THR A 379 0.37 15.44 -18.85
N LYS A 380 -0.25 16.60 -18.65
CA LYS A 380 -1.61 16.81 -18.13
C LYS A 380 -2.40 17.66 -19.12
N GLY A 381 -3.65 17.27 -19.39
CA GLY A 381 -4.50 17.98 -20.35
C GLY A 381 -4.07 17.84 -21.82
N ARG A 382 -3.49 16.69 -22.20
CA ARG A 382 -3.08 16.44 -23.60
C ARG A 382 -4.26 16.54 -24.55
N ASP A 383 -4.01 17.05 -25.75
CA ASP A 383 -4.95 16.98 -26.85
C ASP A 383 -5.38 15.54 -27.12
N HIS A 384 -6.68 15.37 -27.31
CA HIS A 384 -7.27 14.10 -27.67
C HIS A 384 -7.32 14.00 -29.20
N PRO A 385 -7.01 12.82 -29.78
CA PRO A 385 -7.22 12.61 -31.20
C PRO A 385 -8.70 12.76 -31.54
N VAL A 386 -8.99 13.16 -32.77
CA VAL A 386 -10.34 13.05 -33.30
C VAL A 386 -10.68 11.57 -33.43
N VAL A 387 -11.67 11.11 -32.67
CA VAL A 387 -12.19 9.74 -32.73
C VAL A 387 -13.50 9.78 -33.50
N LYS A 388 -13.74 8.77 -34.36
CA LYS A 388 -15.00 8.67 -35.11
C LYS A 388 -16.21 8.68 -34.17
N GLU A 389 -17.22 9.50 -34.49
CA GLU A 389 -18.43 9.64 -33.67
C GLU A 389 -19.19 8.32 -33.51
N SER A 390 -19.21 7.47 -34.54
CA SER A 390 -19.80 6.13 -34.46
C SER A 390 -19.12 5.23 -33.41
N VAL A 391 -17.82 5.40 -33.20
CA VAL A 391 -17.05 4.66 -32.18
C VAL A 391 -17.31 5.24 -30.80
N ILE A 392 -17.38 6.58 -30.68
CA ILE A 392 -17.78 7.26 -29.44
C ILE A 392 -19.17 6.77 -29.00
N GLN A 393 -20.15 6.79 -29.89
CA GLN A 393 -21.51 6.37 -29.59
C GLN A 393 -21.56 4.90 -29.14
N ARG A 394 -20.83 4.00 -29.81
CA ARG A 394 -20.74 2.59 -29.39
C ARG A 394 -20.13 2.42 -28.00
N LEU A 395 -19.12 3.20 -27.65
CA LEU A 395 -18.54 3.17 -26.31
C LEU A 395 -19.53 3.72 -25.27
N ARG A 396 -20.28 4.78 -25.59
CA ARG A 396 -21.34 5.31 -24.72
C ARG A 396 -22.42 4.27 -24.47
N ASP A 397 -22.91 3.63 -25.53
CA ASP A 397 -23.91 2.56 -25.44
C ASP A 397 -23.39 1.38 -24.60
N PHE A 398 -22.12 1.00 -24.78
CA PHE A 398 -21.47 -0.03 -23.97
C PHE A 398 -21.39 0.35 -22.49
N TYR A 399 -20.99 1.58 -22.15
CA TYR A 399 -20.84 2.02 -20.76
C TYR A 399 -22.17 2.34 -20.07
N ARG A 400 -23.20 2.75 -20.81
CA ARG A 400 -24.51 3.18 -20.27
C ARG A 400 -25.08 2.26 -19.17
N PRO A 401 -25.21 0.93 -19.36
CA PRO A 401 -25.73 0.06 -18.29
C PRO A 401 -24.81 -0.01 -17.07
N PHE A 402 -23.49 0.08 -17.26
CA PHE A 402 -22.53 0.09 -16.16
C PHE A 402 -22.52 1.42 -15.40
N ASN A 403 -22.70 2.55 -16.10
CA ASN A 403 -22.82 3.87 -15.51
C ASN A 403 -24.09 3.95 -14.65
N ALA A 404 -25.23 3.52 -15.18
CA ALA A 404 -26.49 3.48 -14.43
C ALA A 404 -26.34 2.66 -13.13
N LYS A 405 -25.71 1.49 -13.22
CA LYS A 405 -25.42 0.66 -12.04
C LYS A 405 -24.46 1.34 -11.07
N PHE A 406 -23.42 1.99 -11.56
CA PHE A 406 -22.47 2.73 -10.71
C PHE A 406 -23.18 3.85 -9.95
N PHE A 407 -24.01 4.66 -10.64
CA PHE A 407 -24.77 5.75 -10.03
C PHE A 407 -25.72 5.25 -8.94
N GLN A 408 -26.40 4.13 -9.19
CA GLN A 408 -27.24 3.48 -8.18
C GLN A 408 -26.42 3.05 -6.96
N MET A 409 -25.23 2.47 -7.16
CA MET A 409 -24.37 2.00 -6.08
C MET A 409 -23.81 3.13 -5.20
N VAL A 410 -23.50 4.28 -5.78
CA VAL A 410 -22.88 5.41 -5.05
C VAL A 410 -23.87 6.51 -4.66
N GLY A 411 -25.14 6.42 -5.09
CA GLY A 411 -26.17 7.40 -4.79
C GLY A 411 -25.96 8.77 -5.46
N VAL A 412 -25.09 8.86 -6.47
CA VAL A 412 -24.75 10.10 -7.19
C VAL A 412 -24.79 9.84 -8.69
N LYS A 413 -25.49 10.70 -9.43
CA LYS A 413 -25.50 10.71 -10.89
C LYS A 413 -24.52 11.76 -11.40
N PHE A 414 -23.61 11.33 -12.26
CA PHE A 414 -22.70 12.24 -12.96
C PHE A 414 -23.23 12.51 -14.37
N ASP A 415 -22.91 13.69 -14.92
CA ASP A 415 -23.30 14.07 -16.28
C ASP A 415 -22.38 13.41 -17.31
N TRP A 416 -22.53 12.10 -17.47
CA TRP A 416 -21.84 11.31 -18.50
C TRP A 416 -22.85 10.95 -19.57
N SER A 417 -22.68 11.59 -20.72
CA SER A 417 -23.56 11.50 -21.89
C SER A 417 -23.45 10.18 -22.66
#